data_AF-A0A8T1EMV4-F1
#
_entry.id   AF-A0A8T1EMV4-F1
#
_cell.length_a   1.000
_cell.length_b   1.000
_cell.length_c   1.000
_cell.angle_alpha   90.00
_cell.angle_beta   90.00
_cell.angle_gamma   90.00
#
_symmetry.space_group_name_H-M   'P 1'
#
loop_
_entity.id
_entity.type
_entity.pdbx_description
1 polymer ?
#
loop_
_entity_poly.entity_id
_entity_poly.type
_entity_poly.pdbx_seq_one_letter_code
_entity_poly.pdbx_strand_id
1 'polypeptide(L)'
;MAISAEFGVHYAHMEVKGQPHTGWPVNLRNAYCPCRYHMKMDYCCHLPFVQQSRSVMDESGEEILVNRKRVQNTGRPQSIGHMLQRL
;
A
#
# COMPACT_ATOMS: atom_id res chain seq x y z
N MET A 1 -23.74 15.72 -2.04
CA MET A 1 -22.38 15.14 -1.95
C MET A 1 -21.46 16.24 -1.45
N ALA A 2 -20.52 15.96 -0.54
CA ALA A 2 -19.55 16.96 -0.14
C ALA A 2 -18.53 17.12 -1.27
N ILE A 3 -18.28 18.35 -1.72
CA ILE A 3 -17.35 18.65 -2.83
C ILE A 3 -15.94 18.07 -2.56
N SER A 4 -15.54 17.99 -1.28
CA SER A 4 -14.29 17.33 -0.85
C SER A 4 -14.21 15.84 -1.22
N ALA A 5 -15.34 15.12 -1.23
CA ALA A 5 -15.38 13.72 -1.63
C ALA A 5 -15.14 13.57 -3.15
N GLU A 6 -15.65 14.49 -3.96
CA GLU A 6 -15.44 14.50 -5.41
C GLU A 6 -13.98 14.79 -5.77
N PHE A 7 -13.32 15.69 -5.03
CA PHE A 7 -11.89 15.91 -5.15
C PHE A 7 -11.07 14.65 -4.88
N GLY A 8 -11.40 13.89 -3.83
CA GLY A 8 -10.75 12.62 -3.52
C GLY A 8 -10.81 11.62 -4.67
N VAL A 9 -11.98 11.48 -5.31
CA VAL A 9 -12.15 10.60 -6.47
C VAL A 9 -11.31 11.07 -7.66
N HIS A 10 -11.30 12.37 -7.93
CA HIS A 10 -10.51 12.93 -9.02
C HIS A 10 -9.01 12.73 -8.81
N TYR A 11 -8.54 12.91 -7.57
CA TYR A 11 -7.14 12.69 -7.19
C TYR A 11 -6.73 11.23 -7.32
N ALA A 12 -7.52 10.29 -6.79
CA ALA A 12 -7.27 8.86 -6.94
C ALA A 12 -7.23 8.45 -8.43
N HIS A 13 -8.11 9.02 -9.24
CA HIS A 13 -8.08 8.76 -10.69
C HIS A 13 -6.80 9.28 -11.36
N MET A 14 -6.27 10.43 -10.94
CA MET A 14 -4.98 10.94 -11.46
C MET A 14 -3.78 10.06 -11.08
N GLU A 15 -3.88 9.28 -10.00
CA GLU A 15 -2.83 8.32 -9.63
C GLU A 15 -2.80 7.11 -10.56
N VAL A 16 -3.93 6.69 -11.12
CA VAL A 16 -4.02 5.45 -11.93
C VAL A 16 -4.15 5.70 -13.44
N LYS A 17 -4.63 6.88 -13.86
CA LYS A 17 -4.92 7.14 -15.27
C LYS A 17 -3.67 7.13 -16.14
N GLY A 18 -3.63 6.19 -17.08
CA GLY A 18 -2.50 6.01 -18.01
C GLY A 18 -1.35 5.20 -17.43
N GLN A 19 -1.57 4.49 -16.32
CA GLN A 19 -0.59 3.58 -15.75
C GLN A 19 -0.22 2.48 -16.77
N PRO A 20 1.09 2.22 -16.98
CA PRO A 20 1.54 1.08 -17.77
C PRO A 20 1.06 -0.24 -17.15
N HIS A 21 0.99 -1.31 -17.96
CA HIS A 21 0.60 -2.63 -17.47
C HIS A 21 1.50 -3.14 -16.33
N THR A 22 2.77 -2.76 -16.34
CA THR A 22 3.76 -3.10 -15.30
C THR A 22 3.71 -2.20 -14.07
N GLY A 23 2.75 -1.26 -13.99
CA GLY A 23 2.73 -0.22 -12.97
C GLY A 23 3.59 0.99 -13.31
N TRP A 24 3.67 1.95 -12.38
CA TRP A 24 4.47 3.17 -12.58
C TRP A 24 5.96 2.89 -12.34
N PRO A 25 6.85 3.31 -13.25
CA PRO A 25 8.29 3.25 -13.02
C PRO A 25 8.72 4.38 -12.07
N VAL A 26 8.57 4.15 -10.76
CA VAL A 26 8.95 5.11 -9.72
C VAL A 26 10.46 5.14 -9.58
N ASN A 27 11.06 6.33 -9.67
CA ASN A 27 12.49 6.52 -9.45
C ASN A 27 12.73 7.01 -8.02
N LEU A 28 13.36 6.17 -7.21
CA LEU A 28 13.63 6.48 -5.81
C LEU A 28 14.82 7.42 -5.61
N ARG A 29 15.77 7.47 -6.56
CA ARG A 29 16.98 8.30 -6.43
C ARG A 29 16.65 9.79 -6.48
N ASN A 30 15.66 10.15 -7.30
CA ASN A 30 15.18 11.51 -7.45
C ASN A 30 13.79 11.72 -6.83
N ALA A 31 13.28 10.73 -6.08
CA ALA A 31 11.94 10.72 -5.50
C ALA A 31 10.83 11.12 -6.50
N TYR A 32 10.91 10.59 -7.72
CA TYR A 32 10.02 10.97 -8.82
C TYR A 32 9.07 9.84 -9.23
N CYS A 33 7.81 10.19 -9.47
CA CYS A 33 6.81 9.29 -10.04
C CYS A 33 6.15 9.91 -11.28
N PRO A 34 6.08 9.23 -12.43
CA PRO A 34 5.48 9.79 -13.65
C PRO A 34 3.93 9.82 -13.63
N CYS A 35 3.28 9.49 -12.51
CA CYS A 35 1.83 9.62 -12.40
C CYS A 35 1.39 11.09 -12.45
N ARG A 36 0.18 11.34 -12.96
CA ARG A 36 -0.33 12.72 -13.13
C ARG A 36 -0.47 13.46 -11.81
N TYR A 37 -0.78 12.73 -10.74
CA TYR A 37 -0.91 13.29 -9.40
C TYR A 37 0.43 13.89 -8.92
N HIS A 38 1.54 13.15 -9.06
CA HIS A 38 2.87 13.65 -8.71
C HIS A 38 3.29 14.82 -9.59
N MET A 39 3.02 14.79 -10.90
CA MET A 39 3.32 15.92 -11.78
C MET A 39 2.59 17.22 -11.38
N LYS A 40 1.44 17.11 -10.70
CA LYS A 40 0.64 18.26 -10.26
C LYS A 40 0.97 18.73 -8.84
N MET A 41 1.28 17.78 -7.94
CA MET A 41 1.40 18.03 -6.50
C MET A 41 2.81 17.80 -5.95
N ASP A 42 3.75 17.36 -6.79
CA ASP A 42 5.11 16.95 -6.43
C ASP A 42 5.18 15.82 -5.37
N TYR A 43 4.07 15.07 -5.21
CA TYR A 43 3.93 13.98 -4.25
C TYR A 43 2.90 12.96 -4.76
N CYS A 44 3.02 11.68 -4.38
CA CYS A 44 1.99 10.65 -4.62
C CYS A 44 2.16 9.47 -3.65
N CYS A 45 1.13 8.63 -3.50
CA CYS A 45 1.20 7.46 -2.61
C CYS A 45 2.19 6.37 -3.09
N HIS A 46 2.57 6.35 -4.36
CA HIS A 46 3.47 5.35 -4.92
C HIS A 46 4.91 5.46 -4.38
N LEU A 47 5.39 6.68 -4.15
CA LEU A 47 6.74 6.93 -3.64
C LEU A 47 7.01 6.25 -2.29
N PRO A 48 6.22 6.51 -1.24
CA PRO A 48 6.42 5.84 0.04
C PRO A 48 6.16 4.34 -0.06
N PHE A 49 5.24 3.87 -0.93
CA PHE A 49 4.99 2.44 -1.09
C PHE A 49 6.22 1.67 -1.60
N VAL A 50 6.87 2.18 -2.65
CA VAL A 50 8.08 1.55 -3.23
C VAL A 50 9.28 1.72 -2.28
N GLN A 51 9.39 2.83 -1.56
CA GLN A 51 10.43 3.01 -0.54
C GLN A 51 10.26 2.04 0.64
N GLN A 52 9.01 1.81 1.05
CA GLN A 52 8.64 0.86 2.09
C GLN A 52 8.94 -0.58 1.65
N SER A 53 8.68 -0.96 0.39
CA SER A 53 8.96 -2.32 -0.10
C SER A 53 10.46 -2.63 -0.10
N ARG A 54 11.31 -1.67 -0.52
CA ARG A 54 12.77 -1.83 -0.45
C ARG A 54 13.34 -1.96 0.97
N SER A 55 12.70 -1.34 1.96
CA SER A 55 13.15 -1.45 3.36
C SER A 55 12.90 -2.84 3.96
N VAL A 56 12.18 -3.71 3.25
CA VAL A 56 11.81 -5.06 3.69
C VAL A 56 12.46 -6.08 2.74
N MET A 57 13.78 -6.05 2.65
CA MET A 57 14.53 -7.17 2.13
C MET A 57 14.87 -8.10 3.29
N ASP A 58 14.74 -9.41 3.10
CA ASP A 58 15.18 -10.37 4.10
C ASP A 58 16.72 -10.43 4.22
N GLU A 59 17.21 -11.22 5.17
CA GLU A 59 18.64 -11.48 5.38
C GLU A 59 19.33 -12.14 4.16
N SER A 60 18.56 -12.61 3.18
CA SER A 60 19.02 -13.25 1.95
C SER A 60 18.99 -12.31 0.73
N GLY A 61 18.44 -11.10 0.87
CA GLY A 61 18.33 -10.10 -0.20
C GLY A 61 17.10 -10.25 -1.11
N GLU A 62 16.14 -11.09 -0.75
CA GLU A 62 14.89 -11.28 -1.50
C GLU A 62 13.81 -10.28 -1.04
N GLU A 63 13.01 -9.78 -1.99
CA GLU A 63 11.96 -8.79 -1.74
C GLU A 63 10.77 -9.46 -1.02
N ILE A 64 10.63 -9.23 0.30
CA ILE A 64 9.47 -9.72 1.06
C ILE A 64 8.43 -8.61 1.17
N LEU A 65 7.27 -8.80 0.53
CA LEU A 65 6.09 -7.96 0.76
C LEU A 65 5.51 -8.25 2.16
N VAL A 66 5.97 -7.55 3.20
CA VAL A 66 5.32 -7.58 4.52
C VAL A 66 4.11 -6.64 4.56
N ASN A 67 2.93 -7.22 4.78
CA ASN A 67 1.71 -6.47 5.04
C ASN A 67 1.77 -5.83 6.45
N ARG A 68 2.26 -4.59 6.54
CA ARG A 68 2.29 -3.79 7.78
C ARG A 68 0.97 -3.10 8.09
N LYS A 69 -0.20 -3.67 7.73
CA LYS A 69 -1.43 -3.27 8.41
C LYS A 69 -1.20 -3.50 9.90
N ARG A 70 -1.21 -2.43 10.70
CA ARG A 70 -1.32 -2.53 12.17
C ARG A 70 -2.57 -3.36 12.42
N VAL A 71 -2.39 -4.65 12.72
CA VAL A 71 -3.37 -5.41 13.46
C VAL A 71 -3.48 -4.66 14.78
N GLN A 72 -4.49 -3.81 14.89
CA GLN A 72 -4.95 -3.40 16.20
C GLN A 72 -5.44 -4.70 16.82
N ASN A 73 -4.61 -5.31 17.67
CA ASN A 73 -5.04 -6.39 18.54
C ASN A 73 -6.02 -5.79 19.55
N THR A 74 -7.23 -5.47 19.10
CA THR A 74 -8.38 -5.33 19.96
C THR A 74 -8.78 -6.73 20.36
N GLY A 75 -8.15 -7.21 21.45
CA GLY A 75 -8.54 -8.35 22.29
C GLY A 75 -9.14 -9.56 21.57
N ARG A 76 -8.32 -10.55 21.25
CA ARG A 76 -8.80 -11.92 21.06
C ARG A 76 -8.80 -12.61 22.44
N PRO A 77 -9.97 -12.95 23.02
CA PRO A 77 -9.98 -13.77 24.23
C PRO A 77 -9.45 -15.16 23.91
N GLN A 78 -8.54 -15.64 24.76
CA GLN A 78 -8.11 -17.03 24.78
C GLN A 78 -9.25 -17.86 25.38
N SER A 79 -9.90 -18.72 24.61
CA SER A 79 -10.52 -19.92 25.16
C SER A 79 -10.08 -21.15 24.38
N ILE A 80 -9.37 -22.01 25.12
CA ILE A 80 -9.04 -23.38 24.82
C ILE A 80 -10.33 -24.19 24.97
N GLY A 81 -10.65 -25.04 23.99
CA GLY A 81 -11.78 -25.96 24.08
C GLY A 81 -11.73 -26.97 22.94
N HIS A 82 -11.12 -28.12 23.22
CA HIS A 82 -11.17 -29.30 22.35
C HIS A 82 -12.62 -29.73 22.09
N MET A 83 -12.94 -30.09 20.85
CA MET A 83 -14.14 -30.85 20.51
C MET A 83 -13.71 -32.15 19.80
N LEU A 84 -13.52 -33.21 20.56
CA LEU A 84 -13.60 -34.58 20.05
C LEU A 84 -14.99 -35.08 20.40
N GLN A 85 -15.89 -35.11 19.42
CA GLN A 85 -17.15 -35.84 19.51
C GLN A 85 -16.96 -37.15 18.76
N ARG A 86 -16.82 -38.26 19.50
CA ARG A 86 -17.05 -39.61 18.98
C ARG A 86 -18.40 -40.07 19.54
N LEU A 87 -19.31 -40.41 18.63
CA LEU A 87 -20.39 -41.35 18.89
C LEU A 87 -19.81 -42.76 19.07
#